data_AF-A0A673HSI6-F1
#
_entry.id   AF-A0A673HSI6-F1
#
_cell.length_a   1.000
_cell.length_b   1.000
_cell.length_c   1.000
_cell.angle_alpha   90.00
_cell.angle_beta   90.00
_cell.angle_gamma   90.00
#
_symmetry.space_group_name_H-M   'P 1'
#
loop_
_entity.id
_entity.type
_entity.pdbx_description
1 polymer ?
#
loop_
_entity_poly.entity_id
_entity_poly.type
_entity_poly.pdbx_seq_one_letter_code
_entity_poly.pdbx_strand_id
1 'polypeptide(L)'
;WHCILYLWSVRTEVVKGCLTRHVQSLYTSCPSLAADKARKSTGYTFINCKKALEKFNNDVTQAEIWLHEQAKKDCWSKASKLEGRKAKEGLIGLIMGDNAAVMVEVNCETDFVARNEKFQQLVKDVALSIMAHHSSKKQTGYIKVHSPDWHFQEVPEGPSLADQIALNIGRLGENIGMRCAVSLAVPSKWHIGSYVHGAVPGQVGIEMGRYGSLVVFQGGPKEGMDALGRKLGQHIVGEAPVSLGNLDDIPCGESETRLLPQTFLLDPKYTVGQYLTLQDARVLDFIRFQCGERTSQEE
;
A
#
# COMPACT_ATOMS: atom_id res chain seq x y z
N TRP A 1 18.49 -45.73 -20.14
CA TRP A 1 18.48 -44.51 -19.32
C TRP A 1 17.21 -43.67 -19.45
N HIS A 2 16.53 -43.59 -20.61
CA HIS A 2 15.24 -42.89 -20.73
C HIS A 2 13.99 -43.62 -20.19
N CYS A 3 14.02 -44.95 -20.04
CA CYS A 3 12.85 -45.70 -19.57
C CYS A 3 12.63 -45.66 -18.04
N ILE A 4 13.69 -45.38 -17.27
CA ILE A 4 13.65 -45.41 -15.79
C ILE A 4 13.10 -44.10 -15.20
N LEU A 5 13.30 -42.97 -15.88
CA LEU A 5 12.80 -41.65 -15.46
C LEU A 5 11.27 -41.51 -15.62
N TYR A 6 10.68 -42.15 -16.65
CA TYR A 6 9.24 -42.10 -16.87
C TYR A 6 8.46 -42.87 -15.78
N LEU A 7 9.00 -43.99 -15.31
CA LEU A 7 8.41 -44.81 -14.24
C LEU A 7 8.44 -44.13 -12.87
N TRP A 8 9.37 -43.20 -12.61
CA TRP A 8 9.41 -42.41 -11.37
C TRP A 8 8.41 -41.24 -11.40
N SER A 9 8.20 -40.60 -12.55
CA SER A 9 7.22 -39.51 -12.74
C SER A 9 5.78 -40.02 -12.61
N VAL A 10 5.47 -41.18 -13.19
CA VAL A 10 4.11 -41.76 -13.13
C VAL A 10 3.79 -42.27 -11.71
N ARG A 11 4.77 -42.80 -10.98
CA ARG A 11 4.55 -43.28 -9.60
C ARG A 11 4.33 -42.14 -8.60
N THR A 12 4.93 -40.97 -8.82
CA THR A 12 4.76 -39.78 -7.96
C THR A 12 3.45 -39.05 -8.21
N GLU A 13 2.94 -39.03 -9.45
CA GLU A 13 1.60 -38.50 -9.76
C GLU A 13 0.47 -39.39 -9.25
N VAL A 14 0.59 -40.72 -9.38
CA VAL A 14 -0.43 -41.67 -8.90
C VAL A 14 -0.55 -41.62 -7.36
N VAL A 15 0.56 -41.47 -6.64
CA VAL A 15 0.53 -41.34 -5.17
C VAL A 15 -0.07 -39.99 -4.74
N LYS A 16 0.24 -38.88 -5.42
CA LYS A 16 -0.39 -37.57 -5.15
C LYS A 16 -1.89 -37.57 -5.44
N GLY A 17 -2.33 -38.21 -6.53
CA GLY A 17 -3.74 -38.35 -6.90
C GLY A 17 -4.53 -39.29 -5.97
N CYS A 18 -3.89 -40.33 -5.43
CA CYS A 18 -4.51 -41.26 -4.49
C CYS A 18 -4.67 -40.68 -3.07
N LEU A 19 -3.70 -39.88 -2.61
CA LEU A 19 -3.78 -39.13 -1.34
C LEU A 19 -4.80 -38.00 -1.39
N THR A 20 -4.87 -37.23 -2.48
CA THR A 20 -5.89 -36.17 -2.62
C THR A 20 -7.31 -36.74 -2.67
N ARG A 21 -7.53 -37.86 -3.37
CA ARG A 21 -8.85 -38.53 -3.40
C ARG A 21 -9.28 -39.07 -2.03
N HIS A 22 -8.36 -39.64 -1.24
CA HIS A 22 -8.67 -40.07 0.12
C HIS A 22 -9.00 -38.90 1.05
N VAL A 23 -8.25 -37.80 0.97
CA VAL A 23 -8.51 -36.59 1.77
C VAL A 23 -9.86 -35.95 1.39
N GLN A 24 -10.18 -35.87 0.10
CA GLN A 24 -11.47 -35.37 -0.39
C GLN A 24 -12.66 -36.22 0.08
N SER A 25 -12.47 -37.56 0.11
CA SER A 25 -13.45 -38.53 0.59
C SER A 25 -13.68 -38.46 2.11
N LEU A 26 -12.66 -38.11 2.90
CA LEU A 26 -12.77 -37.98 4.36
C LEU A 26 -13.56 -36.73 4.77
N TYR A 27 -13.45 -35.64 4.01
CA TYR A 27 -14.25 -34.43 4.23
C TYR A 27 -15.72 -34.62 3.87
N THR A 28 -16.03 -35.46 2.89
CA THR A 28 -17.43 -35.79 2.53
C THR A 28 -18.10 -36.70 3.56
N SER A 29 -17.33 -37.54 4.26
CA SER A 29 -17.86 -38.46 5.28
C SER A 29 -17.97 -37.86 6.69
N CYS A 30 -17.36 -36.69 6.95
CA CYS A 30 -17.33 -36.10 8.29
C CYS A 30 -17.67 -34.60 8.26
N PRO A 31 -18.94 -34.22 8.57
CA PRO A 31 -19.41 -32.84 8.51
C PRO A 31 -18.63 -31.86 9.40
N SER A 32 -18.06 -32.33 10.51
CA SER A 32 -17.24 -31.48 11.41
C SER A 32 -15.92 -31.07 10.77
N LEU A 33 -15.23 -32.00 10.10
CA LEU A 33 -13.97 -31.73 9.38
C LEU A 33 -14.21 -30.80 8.19
N ALA A 34 -15.32 -30.96 7.48
CA ALA A 34 -15.73 -30.06 6.40
C ALA A 34 -16.02 -28.64 6.93
N ALA A 35 -16.73 -28.52 8.05
CA ALA A 35 -17.04 -27.24 8.67
C ALA A 35 -15.77 -26.53 9.18
N ASP A 36 -14.81 -27.27 9.75
CA ASP A 36 -13.53 -26.73 10.17
C ASP A 36 -12.67 -26.26 8.99
N LYS A 37 -12.69 -27.00 7.87
CA LYS A 37 -12.02 -26.58 6.63
C LYS A 37 -12.60 -25.26 6.12
N ALA A 38 -13.93 -25.19 5.97
CA ALA A 38 -14.63 -23.98 5.51
C ALA A 38 -14.42 -22.80 6.47
N ARG A 39 -14.38 -23.04 7.78
CA ARG A 39 -14.05 -22.02 8.79
C ARG A 39 -12.63 -21.46 8.60
N LYS A 40 -11.64 -22.33 8.36
CA LYS A 40 -10.24 -21.90 8.19
C LYS A 40 -10.05 -21.07 6.91
N SER A 41 -10.77 -21.39 5.84
CA SER A 41 -10.69 -20.64 4.59
C SER A 41 -11.47 -19.32 4.62
N THR A 42 -12.64 -19.29 5.27
CA THR A 42 -13.57 -18.15 5.21
C THR A 42 -13.52 -17.23 6.42
N GLY A 43 -13.08 -17.73 7.59
CA GLY A 43 -13.07 -16.99 8.86
C GLY A 43 -14.42 -16.95 9.58
N TYR A 44 -15.45 -17.63 9.08
CA TYR A 44 -16.76 -17.70 9.72
C TYR A 44 -16.77 -18.58 10.98
N THR A 45 -17.77 -18.34 11.85
CA THR A 45 -18.02 -19.21 13.00
C THR A 45 -18.37 -20.63 12.54
N PHE A 46 -18.00 -21.63 13.35
CA PHE A 46 -18.26 -23.04 13.04
C PHE A 46 -19.74 -23.33 12.76
N ILE A 47 -20.65 -22.66 13.48
CA ILE A 47 -22.10 -22.79 13.30
C ILE A 47 -22.54 -22.32 11.91
N ASN A 48 -22.01 -21.18 11.43
CA ASN A 48 -22.34 -20.67 10.11
C ASN A 48 -21.79 -21.59 9.01
N CYS A 49 -20.60 -22.16 9.21
CA CYS A 49 -20.02 -23.14 8.30
C CYS A 49 -20.87 -24.41 8.22
N LYS A 50 -21.37 -24.90 9.36
CA LYS A 50 -22.26 -26.05 9.41
C LYS A 50 -23.60 -25.78 8.70
N LYS A 51 -24.22 -24.62 8.94
CA LYS A 51 -25.46 -24.22 8.25
C LYS A 51 -25.28 -24.10 6.73
N ALA A 52 -24.13 -23.59 6.29
CA ALA A 52 -23.80 -23.53 4.87
C ALA A 52 -23.67 -24.92 4.27
N LEU A 53 -22.96 -25.84 4.93
CA LEU A 53 -22.86 -27.24 4.49
C LEU A 53 -24.23 -27.91 4.42
N GLU A 54 -25.08 -27.74 5.44
CA GLU A 54 -26.45 -28.27 5.43
C GLU A 54 -27.27 -27.73 4.25
N LYS A 55 -27.13 -26.44 3.92
CA LYS A 55 -27.82 -25.79 2.80
C LYS A 55 -27.42 -26.36 1.43
N PHE A 56 -26.18 -26.82 1.28
CA PHE A 56 -25.65 -27.38 0.03
C PHE A 56 -25.45 -28.90 0.10
N ASN A 57 -26.20 -29.60 0.95
CA ASN A 57 -26.16 -31.07 1.05
C ASN A 57 -24.74 -31.63 1.32
N ASN A 58 -23.96 -30.96 2.16
CA ASN A 58 -22.56 -31.24 2.48
C ASN A 58 -21.58 -31.11 1.29
N ASP A 59 -21.97 -30.43 0.21
CA ASP A 59 -21.02 -29.99 -0.81
C ASP A 59 -20.14 -28.87 -0.24
N VAL A 60 -18.91 -29.24 0.10
CA VAL A 60 -17.90 -28.33 0.66
C VAL A 60 -17.58 -27.20 -0.30
N THR A 61 -17.55 -27.45 -1.60
CA THR A 61 -17.15 -26.45 -2.61
C THR A 61 -18.24 -25.38 -2.72
N GLN A 62 -19.50 -25.80 -2.85
CA GLN A 62 -20.63 -24.87 -2.92
C GLN A 62 -20.83 -24.10 -1.60
N ALA A 63 -20.64 -24.78 -0.46
CA ALA A 63 -20.69 -24.13 0.84
C ALA A 63 -19.57 -23.08 1.01
N GLU A 64 -18.34 -23.39 0.59
CA GLU A 64 -17.22 -22.44 0.61
C GLU A 64 -17.50 -21.22 -0.28
N ILE A 65 -17.97 -21.41 -1.52
CA ILE A 65 -18.33 -20.30 -2.43
C ILE A 65 -19.40 -19.41 -1.78
N TRP A 66 -20.48 -20.00 -1.29
CA TRP A 66 -21.56 -19.24 -0.66
C TRP A 66 -21.08 -18.51 0.60
N LEU A 67 -20.25 -19.15 1.43
CA LEU A 67 -19.68 -18.49 2.62
C LEU A 67 -18.77 -17.32 2.23
N HIS A 68 -17.98 -17.43 1.15
CA HIS A 68 -17.18 -16.31 0.65
C HIS A 68 -18.05 -15.15 0.18
N GLU A 69 -19.15 -15.41 -0.53
CA GLU A 69 -20.10 -14.39 -0.94
C GLU A 69 -20.79 -13.71 0.26
N GLN A 70 -21.17 -14.48 1.28
CA GLN A 70 -21.72 -13.92 2.51
C GLN A 70 -20.66 -13.10 3.25
N ALA A 71 -19.42 -13.57 3.32
CA ALA A 71 -18.32 -12.86 3.99
C ALA A 71 -18.17 -11.47 3.40
N LYS A 72 -18.17 -11.40 2.06
CA LYS A 72 -18.07 -10.16 1.32
C LYS A 72 -19.24 -9.23 1.66
N LYS A 73 -20.49 -9.72 1.61
CA LYS A 73 -21.69 -8.93 1.95
C LYS A 73 -21.66 -8.40 3.38
N ASP A 74 -21.28 -9.24 4.34
CA ASP A 74 -21.19 -8.86 5.75
C ASP A 74 -20.09 -7.82 5.97
N CYS A 75 -18.94 -7.96 5.30
CA CYS A 75 -17.85 -6.99 5.34
C CYS A 75 -18.28 -5.63 4.79
N TRP A 76 -18.98 -5.62 3.65
CA TRP A 76 -19.56 -4.40 3.08
C TRP A 76 -20.62 -3.77 3.98
N SER A 77 -21.50 -4.59 4.59
CA SER A 77 -22.49 -4.08 5.54
C SER A 77 -21.82 -3.47 6.79
N LYS A 78 -20.73 -4.07 7.29
CA LYS A 78 -19.93 -3.49 8.36
C LYS A 78 -19.26 -2.18 7.92
N ALA A 79 -18.67 -2.15 6.72
CA ALA A 79 -18.07 -0.94 6.17
C ALA A 79 -19.07 0.22 6.16
N SER A 80 -20.27 0.04 5.61
CA SER A 80 -21.31 1.08 5.61
C SER A 80 -21.78 1.50 7.01
N LYS A 81 -21.67 0.62 8.03
CA LYS A 81 -22.03 0.96 9.42
C LYS A 81 -20.92 1.71 10.16
N LEU A 82 -19.67 1.49 9.77
CA LEU A 82 -18.49 2.13 10.36
C LEU A 82 -18.09 3.40 9.59
N GLU A 83 -18.60 3.55 8.37
CA GLU A 83 -18.48 4.76 7.55
C GLU A 83 -18.90 6.00 8.34
N GLY A 84 -18.12 7.07 8.22
CA GLY A 84 -18.31 8.33 8.97
C GLY A 84 -17.66 8.36 10.35
N ARG A 85 -17.18 7.22 10.89
CA ARG A 85 -16.35 7.26 12.11
C ARG A 85 -15.01 7.92 11.81
N LYS A 86 -14.51 8.68 12.78
CA LYS A 86 -13.27 9.45 12.65
C LYS A 86 -12.05 8.53 12.59
N ALA A 87 -11.47 8.39 11.39
CA ALA A 87 -10.25 7.62 11.15
C ALA A 87 -9.07 8.60 10.88
N LYS A 88 -8.34 9.00 11.93
CA LYS A 88 -7.18 9.91 11.82
C LYS A 88 -5.84 9.23 12.09
N GLU A 89 -5.88 8.00 12.57
CA GLU A 89 -4.70 7.15 12.67
C GLU A 89 -4.47 6.43 11.34
N GLY A 90 -3.36 5.71 11.19
CA GLY A 90 -3.02 5.02 9.95
C GLY A 90 -1.55 5.10 9.59
N LEU A 91 -1.26 4.86 8.32
CA LEU A 91 0.09 4.84 7.76
C LEU A 91 0.15 5.52 6.39
N ILE A 92 1.28 6.20 6.17
CA ILE A 92 1.77 6.50 4.84
C ILE A 92 2.57 5.28 4.36
N GLY A 93 2.26 4.78 3.17
CA GLY A 93 3.01 3.73 2.48
C GLY A 93 3.70 4.27 1.23
N LEU A 94 4.96 3.90 0.99
CA LEU A 94 5.77 4.38 -0.12
C LEU A 94 6.49 3.23 -0.82
N ILE A 95 6.27 3.10 -2.13
CA ILE A 95 6.94 2.14 -3.00
C ILE A 95 7.68 2.89 -4.11
N MET A 96 8.95 2.52 -4.31
CA MET A 96 9.80 3.02 -5.38
C MET A 96 9.98 1.93 -6.45
N GLY A 97 9.82 2.29 -7.71
CA GLY A 97 10.36 1.58 -8.87
C GLY A 97 11.56 2.31 -9.46
N ASP A 98 12.02 1.89 -10.63
CA ASP A 98 13.25 2.45 -11.24
C ASP A 98 13.13 3.94 -11.58
N ASN A 99 11.98 4.35 -12.14
CA ASN A 99 11.71 5.73 -12.54
C ASN A 99 10.29 6.19 -12.15
N ALA A 100 9.64 5.45 -11.26
CA ALA A 100 8.30 5.72 -10.78
C ALA A 100 8.22 5.54 -9.27
N ALA A 101 7.29 6.24 -8.63
CA ALA A 101 7.05 6.13 -7.21
C ALA A 101 5.55 6.25 -6.91
N VAL A 102 5.12 5.53 -5.89
CA VAL A 102 3.75 5.60 -5.36
C VAL A 102 3.83 5.88 -3.87
N MET A 103 3.05 6.86 -3.41
CA MET A 103 2.87 7.16 -2.00
C MET A 103 1.36 7.23 -1.69
N VAL A 104 0.94 6.51 -0.66
CA VAL A 104 -0.47 6.35 -0.27
C VAL A 104 -0.67 6.68 1.19
N GLU A 105 -1.80 7.26 1.55
CA GLU A 105 -2.28 7.37 2.93
C GLU A 105 -3.48 6.45 3.12
N VAL A 106 -3.37 5.51 4.06
CA VAL A 106 -4.50 4.68 4.51
C VAL A 106 -4.72 4.93 5.98
N ASN A 107 -5.94 5.31 6.33
CA ASN A 107 -6.34 5.64 7.68
C ASN A 107 -7.16 4.53 8.36
N CYS A 108 -7.09 4.51 9.69
CA CYS A 108 -7.91 3.71 10.60
C CYS A 108 -8.29 4.53 11.84
N GLU A 109 -9.11 3.96 12.73
CA GLU A 109 -9.57 4.67 13.94
C GLU A 109 -8.46 4.74 15.00
N THR A 110 -7.69 3.66 15.19
CA THR A 110 -6.68 3.56 16.25
C THR A 110 -5.27 3.23 15.74
N ASP A 111 -4.26 3.60 16.53
CA ASP A 111 -2.85 3.29 16.27
C ASP A 111 -2.54 1.78 16.46
N PHE A 112 -3.33 1.09 17.29
CA PHE A 112 -3.26 -0.37 17.44
C PHE A 112 -3.56 -1.09 16.13
N VAL A 113 -4.58 -0.65 15.38
CA VAL A 113 -4.87 -1.21 14.06
C VAL A 113 -3.82 -0.79 13.04
N ALA A 114 -3.31 0.45 13.08
CA ALA A 114 -2.24 0.90 12.18
C ALA A 114 -0.98 0.01 12.27
N ARG A 115 -0.67 -0.50 13.47
CA ARG A 115 0.48 -1.40 13.71
C ARG A 115 0.19 -2.87 13.38
N ASN A 116 -1.06 -3.24 13.10
CA ASN A 116 -1.43 -4.62 12.80
C ASN A 116 -0.88 -5.08 11.44
N GLU A 117 -0.33 -6.30 11.37
CA GLU A 117 0.23 -6.85 10.13
C GLU A 117 -0.77 -6.90 8.98
N LYS A 118 -2.06 -7.15 9.23
CA LYS A 118 -3.10 -7.17 8.19
C LYS A 118 -3.36 -5.78 7.63
N PHE A 119 -3.31 -4.76 8.49
CA PHE A 119 -3.44 -3.38 8.06
C PHE A 119 -2.23 -2.97 7.22
N GLN A 120 -1.00 -3.28 7.68
CA GLN A 120 0.21 -3.04 6.90
C GLN A 120 0.17 -3.75 5.54
N GLN A 121 -0.31 -4.99 5.50
CA GLN A 121 -0.50 -5.73 4.24
C GLN A 121 -1.50 -5.02 3.31
N LEU A 122 -2.63 -4.52 3.85
CA LEU A 122 -3.56 -3.71 3.07
C LEU A 122 -2.87 -2.49 2.46
N VAL A 123 -2.11 -1.71 3.24
CA VAL A 123 -1.39 -0.53 2.73
C VAL A 123 -0.44 -0.89 1.60
N LYS A 124 0.25 -2.03 1.72
CA LYS A 124 1.11 -2.57 0.67
C LYS A 124 0.33 -2.95 -0.59
N ASP A 125 -0.77 -3.67 -0.43
CA ASP A 125 -1.60 -4.12 -1.55
C ASP A 125 -2.21 -2.93 -2.32
N VAL A 126 -2.63 -1.88 -1.59
CA VAL A 126 -3.08 -0.60 -2.17
C VAL A 126 -1.97 0.01 -3.02
N ALA A 127 -0.78 0.20 -2.45
CA ALA A 127 0.34 0.84 -3.14
C ALA A 127 0.81 0.04 -4.37
N LEU A 128 0.84 -1.30 -4.28
CA LEU A 128 1.18 -2.18 -5.40
C LEU A 128 0.14 -2.12 -6.52
N SER A 129 -1.16 -2.10 -6.17
CA SER A 129 -2.23 -1.98 -7.15
C SER A 129 -2.13 -0.67 -7.95
N ILE A 130 -1.83 0.43 -7.25
CA ILE A 130 -1.62 1.75 -7.85
C ILE A 130 -0.37 1.77 -8.74
N MET A 131 0.74 1.15 -8.29
CA MET A 131 1.97 1.03 -9.06
C MET A 131 1.76 0.23 -10.36
N ALA A 132 1.04 -0.90 -10.26
CA ALA A 132 0.73 -1.74 -11.42
C ALA A 132 -0.15 -0.99 -12.43
N HIS A 133 -1.17 -0.27 -11.96
CA HIS A 133 -2.02 0.55 -12.81
C HIS A 133 -1.25 1.73 -13.45
N HIS A 134 -0.36 2.37 -12.70
CA HIS A 134 0.51 3.42 -13.25
C HIS A 134 1.39 2.87 -14.38
N SER A 135 2.01 1.70 -14.15
CA SER A 135 2.92 1.05 -15.10
C SER A 135 2.22 0.53 -16.36
N SER A 136 0.92 0.23 -16.32
CA SER A 136 0.16 -0.23 -17.49
C SER A 136 -0.12 0.87 -18.51
N LYS A 137 -0.06 2.14 -18.09
CA LYS A 137 -0.26 3.29 -18.96
C LYS A 137 1.04 3.63 -19.69
N LYS A 138 1.03 3.51 -21.02
CA LYS A 138 2.13 4.01 -21.86
C LYS A 138 2.13 5.54 -21.84
N GLN A 139 2.98 6.13 -21.00
CA GLN A 139 3.11 7.57 -20.91
C GLN A 139 4.59 7.96 -20.84
N THR A 140 4.92 9.14 -21.39
CA THR A 140 6.28 9.65 -21.50
C THR A 140 6.37 11.04 -20.87
N GLY A 141 7.42 11.31 -20.11
CA GLY A 141 7.65 12.61 -19.46
C GLY A 141 7.40 12.57 -17.96
N TYR A 142 7.27 13.74 -17.35
CA TYR A 142 6.92 13.86 -15.94
C TYR A 142 5.41 13.76 -15.76
N ILE A 143 4.98 12.87 -14.86
CA ILE A 143 3.58 12.56 -14.62
C ILE A 143 3.36 12.54 -13.14
N LYS A 144 2.35 13.26 -12.66
CA LYS A 144 1.90 13.26 -11.26
C LYS A 144 0.40 13.10 -11.26
N VAL A 145 -0.08 11.96 -10.77
CA VAL A 145 -1.51 11.68 -10.62
C VAL A 145 -1.83 11.70 -9.15
N HIS A 146 -2.54 12.75 -8.72
CA HIS A 146 -3.15 12.83 -7.41
C HIS A 146 -4.65 12.59 -7.57
N SER A 147 -5.20 11.65 -6.79
CA SER A 147 -6.64 11.40 -6.77
C SER A 147 -7.07 10.99 -5.37
N PRO A 148 -8.20 11.50 -4.87
CA PRO A 148 -8.85 10.98 -3.66
C PRO A 148 -9.60 9.66 -3.93
N ASP A 149 -9.92 9.36 -5.20
CA ASP A 149 -10.90 8.35 -5.62
C ASP A 149 -10.26 7.10 -6.26
N TRP A 150 -9.07 6.67 -5.82
CA TRP A 150 -8.44 5.47 -6.41
C TRP A 150 -9.24 4.17 -6.16
N HIS A 151 -10.23 4.17 -5.26
CA HIS A 151 -11.06 3.00 -4.94
C HIS A 151 -11.90 2.48 -6.12
N PHE A 152 -12.06 3.27 -7.18
CA PHE A 152 -12.88 2.90 -8.36
C PHE A 152 -12.08 2.33 -9.53
N GLN A 153 -10.77 2.14 -9.40
CA GLN A 153 -9.99 1.55 -10.48
C GLN A 153 -10.18 0.03 -10.53
N GLU A 154 -10.66 -0.45 -11.68
CA GLU A 154 -10.73 -1.87 -11.98
C GLU A 154 -9.31 -2.45 -12.06
N VAL A 155 -9.04 -3.43 -11.20
CA VAL A 155 -7.81 -4.23 -11.29
C VAL A 155 -8.10 -5.35 -12.29
N PRO A 156 -7.23 -5.59 -13.30
CA PRO A 156 -7.49 -6.57 -14.36
C PRO A 156 -7.74 -8.00 -13.83
N GLU A 157 -7.11 -8.35 -12.71
CA GLU A 157 -7.26 -9.65 -12.05
C GLU A 157 -7.27 -9.45 -10.53
N GLY A 158 -8.27 -10.01 -9.83
CA GLY A 158 -8.38 -10.00 -8.37
C GLY A 158 -9.50 -9.12 -7.80
N PRO A 159 -9.64 -9.08 -6.45
CA PRO A 159 -10.62 -8.22 -5.80
C PRO A 159 -10.27 -6.74 -5.97
N SER A 160 -11.29 -5.91 -6.18
CA SER A 160 -11.10 -4.45 -6.27
C SER A 160 -10.50 -3.89 -4.98
N LEU A 161 -9.89 -2.71 -5.07
CA LEU A 161 -9.34 -2.03 -3.90
C LEU A 161 -10.43 -1.82 -2.82
N ALA A 162 -11.64 -1.47 -3.25
CA ALA A 162 -12.78 -1.32 -2.35
C ALA A 162 -13.15 -2.62 -1.63
N ASP A 163 -13.11 -3.77 -2.34
CA ASP A 163 -13.34 -5.07 -1.74
C ASP A 163 -12.26 -5.44 -0.71
N GLN A 164 -10.99 -5.12 -1.00
CA GLN A 164 -9.87 -5.35 -0.08
C GLN A 164 -9.99 -4.51 1.19
N ILE A 165 -10.40 -3.25 1.07
CA ILE A 165 -10.67 -2.36 2.20
C ILE A 165 -11.84 -2.89 3.02
N ALA A 166 -12.98 -3.20 2.40
CA ALA A 166 -14.15 -3.75 3.07
C ALA A 166 -13.83 -5.05 3.82
N LEU A 167 -13.04 -5.94 3.22
CA LEU A 167 -12.58 -7.17 3.85
C LEU A 167 -11.75 -6.90 5.12
N ASN A 168 -10.87 -5.90 5.08
CA ASN A 168 -10.05 -5.53 6.23
C ASN A 168 -10.87 -4.84 7.32
N ILE A 169 -11.84 -4.00 6.97
CA ILE A 169 -12.83 -3.46 7.92
C ILE A 169 -13.55 -4.61 8.64
N GLY A 170 -14.03 -5.61 7.89
CA GLY A 170 -14.75 -6.74 8.46
C GLY A 170 -13.90 -7.59 9.42
N ARG A 171 -12.59 -7.64 9.20
CA ARG A 171 -11.60 -8.40 9.98
C ARG A 171 -11.06 -7.64 11.20
N LEU A 172 -10.82 -6.34 11.06
CA LEU A 172 -10.19 -5.49 12.07
C LEU A 172 -11.22 -4.76 12.93
N GLY A 173 -12.44 -4.58 12.43
CA GLY A 173 -13.55 -4.01 13.18
C GLY A 173 -13.52 -2.49 13.34
N GLU A 174 -12.67 -1.80 12.57
CA GLU A 174 -12.57 -0.34 12.54
C GLU A 174 -12.93 0.20 11.16
N ASN A 175 -13.37 1.46 11.12
CA ASN A 175 -13.41 2.23 9.89
C ASN A 175 -12.00 2.34 9.31
N ILE A 176 -11.84 1.90 8.07
CA ILE A 176 -10.58 1.94 7.33
C ILE A 176 -10.87 2.56 5.97
N GLY A 177 -10.04 3.50 5.56
CA GLY A 177 -10.17 4.14 4.26
C GLY A 177 -8.82 4.53 3.70
N MET A 178 -8.63 4.37 2.40
CA MET A 178 -7.56 5.07 1.70
C MET A 178 -8.01 6.52 1.53
N ARG A 179 -7.18 7.48 1.96
CA ARG A 179 -7.55 8.89 1.97
C ARG A 179 -7.01 9.63 0.76
N CYS A 180 -5.74 9.41 0.44
CA CYS A 180 -5.15 9.96 -0.75
C CYS A 180 -4.03 9.05 -1.26
N ALA A 181 -3.76 9.15 -2.55
CA ALA A 181 -2.58 8.55 -3.13
C ALA A 181 -2.05 9.41 -4.27
N VAL A 182 -0.72 9.35 -4.42
CA VAL A 182 -0.02 9.91 -5.55
C VAL A 182 0.79 8.83 -6.24
N SER A 183 0.73 8.82 -7.56
CA SER A 183 1.70 8.10 -8.40
C SER A 183 2.43 9.11 -9.26
N LEU A 184 3.74 8.93 -9.40
CA LEU A 184 4.54 9.73 -10.30
C LEU A 184 5.54 8.89 -11.08
N ALA A 185 5.88 9.35 -12.28
CA ALA A 185 6.99 8.85 -13.08
C ALA A 185 7.79 10.01 -13.64
N VAL A 186 9.09 9.78 -13.80
CA VAL A 186 10.04 10.77 -14.28
C VAL A 186 10.73 10.29 -15.57
N PRO A 187 11.09 11.22 -16.48
CA PRO A 187 11.86 10.88 -17.67
C PRO A 187 13.31 10.49 -17.31
N SER A 188 14.03 9.98 -18.30
CA SER A 188 15.46 9.71 -18.18
C SER A 188 16.23 10.97 -17.73
N LYS A 189 17.25 10.80 -16.87
CA LYS A 189 18.09 11.86 -16.27
C LYS A 189 17.43 12.65 -15.13
N TRP A 190 16.18 12.38 -14.80
CA TRP A 190 15.54 12.88 -13.59
C TRP A 190 15.57 11.78 -12.53
N HIS A 191 15.55 12.20 -11.28
CA HIS A 191 15.68 11.34 -10.11
C HIS A 191 14.52 11.58 -9.16
N ILE A 192 14.13 10.52 -8.46
CA ILE A 192 13.13 10.57 -7.40
C ILE A 192 13.85 10.23 -6.10
N GLY A 193 13.85 11.17 -5.16
CA GLY A 193 14.25 10.93 -3.79
C GLY A 193 13.01 10.67 -2.93
N SER A 194 13.17 9.84 -1.91
CA SER A 194 12.12 9.56 -0.94
C SER A 194 12.64 9.59 0.49
N TYR A 195 11.73 9.87 1.42
CA TYR A 195 12.00 9.66 2.84
C TYR A 195 10.70 9.39 3.60
N VAL A 196 10.73 8.40 4.49
CA VAL A 196 9.63 8.07 5.40
C VAL A 196 10.09 8.28 6.83
N HIS A 197 9.29 9.00 7.63
CA HIS A 197 9.57 9.26 9.04
C HIS A 197 8.54 8.59 9.96
N GLY A 198 8.99 8.18 11.15
CA GLY A 198 8.21 7.33 12.05
C GLY A 198 8.04 5.92 11.48
N ALA A 199 9.14 5.35 11.01
CA ALA A 199 9.14 4.09 10.27
C ALA A 199 8.49 2.95 11.06
N VAL A 200 7.59 2.21 10.41
CA VAL A 200 6.94 1.01 10.94
C VAL A 200 7.49 -0.19 10.18
N PRO A 201 8.44 -0.95 10.76
CA PRO A 201 8.98 -2.14 10.13
C PRO A 201 7.94 -3.27 10.13
N GLY A 202 7.96 -4.12 9.10
CA GLY A 202 7.14 -5.34 9.08
C GLY A 202 6.98 -5.93 7.69
N GLN A 203 6.72 -5.08 6.69
CA GLN A 203 6.48 -5.52 5.31
C GLN A 203 7.68 -5.28 4.40
N VAL A 204 8.11 -6.32 3.68
CA VAL A 204 9.22 -6.22 2.72
C VAL A 204 8.75 -5.55 1.43
N GLY A 205 9.56 -4.65 0.87
CA GLY A 205 9.32 -4.01 -0.43
C GLY A 205 8.43 -2.77 -0.39
N ILE A 206 8.19 -2.21 0.80
CA ILE A 206 7.46 -0.95 1.00
C ILE A 206 7.98 -0.28 2.27
N GLU A 207 8.14 1.04 2.22
CA GLU A 207 8.43 1.86 3.41
C GLU A 207 7.12 2.37 3.99
N MET A 208 6.95 2.30 5.31
CA MET A 208 5.74 2.79 5.99
C MET A 208 6.07 3.67 7.17
N GLY A 209 5.27 4.69 7.42
CA GLY A 209 5.45 5.57 8.58
C GLY A 209 4.34 6.59 8.77
N ARG A 210 4.60 7.61 9.61
CA ARG A 210 3.65 8.71 9.87
C ARG A 210 3.75 9.84 8.85
N TYR A 211 4.94 10.02 8.29
CA TYR A 211 5.21 11.02 7.26
C TYR A 211 5.91 10.37 6.09
N GLY A 212 5.63 10.85 4.89
CA GLY A 212 6.35 10.48 3.69
C GLY A 212 6.61 11.70 2.82
N SER A 213 7.75 11.71 2.14
CA SER A 213 8.03 12.70 1.11
C SER A 213 8.59 12.05 -0.16
N LEU A 214 8.26 12.68 -1.28
CA LEU A 214 8.85 12.44 -2.59
C LEU A 214 9.44 13.75 -3.09
N VAL A 215 10.64 13.70 -3.67
CA VAL A 215 11.28 14.86 -4.29
C VAL A 215 11.72 14.48 -5.71
N VAL A 216 11.29 15.26 -6.69
CA VAL A 216 11.69 15.10 -8.08
C VAL A 216 12.78 16.12 -8.37
N PHE A 217 13.93 15.66 -8.84
CA PHE A 217 15.07 16.53 -9.10
C PHE A 217 15.89 16.07 -10.31
N GLN A 218 16.70 16.98 -10.84
CA GLN A 218 17.61 16.74 -11.95
C GLN A 218 19.03 17.13 -11.56
N GLY A 219 20.02 16.48 -12.16
CA GLY A 219 21.43 16.69 -11.81
C GLY A 219 21.76 15.99 -10.50
N GLY A 220 22.84 16.42 -9.86
CA GLY A 220 23.35 15.80 -8.64
C GLY A 220 24.72 15.15 -8.79
N PRO A 221 25.31 14.71 -7.67
CA PRO A 221 26.63 14.12 -7.66
C PRO A 221 26.63 12.77 -8.38
N LYS A 222 27.76 12.43 -9.01
CA LYS A 222 27.95 11.12 -9.69
C LYS A 222 27.78 9.93 -8.74
N GLU A 223 28.17 10.11 -7.48
CA GLU A 223 28.00 9.13 -6.40
C GLU A 223 27.14 9.76 -5.30
N GLY A 224 26.30 8.96 -4.64
CA GLY A 224 25.48 9.43 -3.53
C GLY A 224 24.17 10.15 -3.93
N MET A 225 23.66 9.89 -5.14
CA MET A 225 22.36 10.39 -5.60
C MET A 225 21.23 10.05 -4.62
N ASP A 226 21.19 8.81 -4.14
CA ASP A 226 20.20 8.35 -3.15
C ASP A 226 20.34 9.07 -1.81
N ALA A 227 21.58 9.40 -1.41
CA ALA A 227 21.82 10.16 -0.21
C ALA A 227 21.31 11.60 -0.34
N LEU A 228 21.52 12.25 -1.49
CA LEU A 228 20.95 13.57 -1.78
C LEU A 228 19.41 13.53 -1.72
N GLY A 229 18.79 12.58 -2.43
CA GLY A 229 17.33 12.42 -2.45
C GLY A 229 16.74 12.22 -1.06
N ARG A 230 17.38 11.35 -0.24
CA ARG A 230 16.96 11.11 1.15
C ARG A 230 17.10 12.35 2.03
N LYS A 231 18.22 13.09 1.92
CA LYS A 231 18.45 14.32 2.69
C LYS A 231 17.43 15.42 2.36
N LEU A 232 17.11 15.58 1.08
CA LEU A 232 16.04 16.49 0.63
C LEU A 232 14.68 16.04 1.18
N GLY A 233 14.39 14.74 1.13
CA GLY A 233 13.18 14.17 1.70
C GLY A 233 13.05 14.40 3.22
N GLN A 234 14.16 14.28 3.96
CA GLN A 234 14.25 14.59 5.39
C GLN A 234 13.90 16.04 5.68
N HIS A 235 14.48 16.96 4.91
CA HIS A 235 14.19 18.38 5.05
C HIS A 235 12.71 18.69 4.73
N ILE A 236 12.15 18.14 3.64
CA ILE A 236 10.74 18.35 3.28
C ILE A 236 9.79 17.83 4.39
N VAL A 237 10.09 16.68 5.00
CA VAL A 237 9.29 16.18 6.12
C VAL A 237 9.36 17.10 7.33
N GLY A 238 10.57 17.57 7.68
CA GLY A 238 10.84 18.39 8.86
C GLY A 238 10.34 19.84 8.76
N GLU A 239 10.67 20.53 7.67
CA GLU A 239 10.40 21.97 7.48
C GLU A 239 9.08 22.26 6.74
N ALA A 240 8.38 21.21 6.28
CA ALA A 240 7.04 21.28 5.68
C ALA A 240 6.81 22.44 4.68
N PRO A 241 7.68 22.61 3.65
CA PRO A 241 7.47 23.64 2.65
C PRO A 241 6.14 23.43 1.90
N VAL A 242 5.52 24.53 1.48
CA VAL A 242 4.25 24.53 0.73
C VAL A 242 4.45 24.81 -0.76
N SER A 243 5.61 25.36 -1.14
CA SER A 243 5.97 25.67 -2.53
C SER A 243 7.48 25.61 -2.74
N LEU A 244 7.95 25.62 -4.00
CA LEU A 244 9.38 25.58 -4.30
C LEU A 244 10.09 26.91 -4.00
N GLY A 245 9.49 28.03 -4.40
CA GLY A 245 10.18 29.33 -4.47
C GLY A 245 11.21 29.40 -5.60
N ASN A 246 12.05 30.42 -5.55
CA ASN A 246 13.15 30.66 -6.51
C ASN A 246 14.51 30.76 -5.79
N LEU A 247 15.60 30.67 -6.56
CA LEU A 247 16.96 30.82 -6.03
C LEU A 247 17.28 32.26 -5.60
N ASP A 248 16.63 33.25 -6.21
CA ASP A 248 16.83 34.67 -5.91
C ASP A 248 15.91 35.17 -4.78
N ASP A 249 15.07 34.29 -4.24
CA ASP A 249 14.17 34.63 -3.15
C ASP A 249 14.96 34.91 -1.87
N ILE A 250 14.67 36.04 -1.22
CA ILE A 250 15.26 36.39 0.07
C ILE A 250 14.68 35.44 1.15
N PRO A 251 15.52 34.78 1.96
CA PRO A 251 15.05 33.94 3.06
C PRO A 251 14.24 34.72 4.10
N CYS A 252 13.06 34.20 4.46
CA CYS A 252 12.20 34.79 5.47
C CYS A 252 12.38 34.22 6.89
N GLY A 253 13.54 33.61 7.18
CA GLY A 253 13.84 33.04 8.50
C GLY A 253 13.00 31.79 8.81
N GLU A 254 12.62 31.60 10.07
CA GLU A 254 11.91 30.38 10.55
C GLU A 254 10.49 30.23 10.01
N SER A 255 9.89 31.30 9.50
CA SER A 255 8.54 31.28 8.89
C SER A 255 8.57 31.06 7.38
N GLU A 256 9.71 30.69 6.81
CA GLU A 256 9.85 30.46 5.39
C GLU A 256 9.07 29.21 4.95
N THR A 257 8.18 29.38 3.98
CA THR A 257 7.30 28.31 3.48
C THR A 257 7.72 27.78 2.12
N ARG A 258 8.70 28.42 1.46
CA ARG A 258 9.24 28.02 0.17
C ARG A 258 10.49 27.18 0.37
N LEU A 259 10.57 26.01 -0.27
CA LEU A 259 11.65 25.04 -0.10
C LEU A 259 13.04 25.64 -0.34
N LEU A 260 13.27 26.31 -1.48
CA LEU A 260 14.61 26.76 -1.87
C LEU A 260 15.24 27.78 -0.90
N PRO A 261 14.52 28.80 -0.41
CA PRO A 261 15.06 29.74 0.57
C PRO A 261 15.09 29.22 2.02
N GLN A 262 14.48 28.07 2.34
CA GLN A 262 14.56 27.49 3.69
C GLN A 262 16.01 27.16 4.06
N THR A 263 16.35 27.39 5.34
CA THR A 263 17.62 26.95 5.93
C THR A 263 17.70 25.42 5.90
N PHE A 264 18.77 24.87 5.35
CA PHE A 264 18.86 23.43 5.15
C PHE A 264 19.05 22.70 6.50
N LEU A 265 18.11 21.80 6.81
CA LEU A 265 17.99 21.13 8.11
C LEU A 265 19.28 20.42 8.56
N LEU A 266 19.99 19.78 7.62
CA LEU A 266 21.18 18.97 7.93
C LEU A 266 22.49 19.76 7.90
N ASP A 267 22.48 20.94 7.26
CA ASP A 267 23.62 21.86 7.28
C ASP A 267 23.10 23.31 7.26
N PRO A 268 22.79 23.88 8.44
CA PRO A 268 22.17 25.20 8.55
C PRO A 268 23.01 26.37 8.05
N LYS A 269 24.23 26.11 7.58
CA LYS A 269 25.09 27.11 6.92
C LYS A 269 24.57 27.52 5.54
N TYR A 270 23.75 26.67 4.93
CA TYR A 270 23.23 26.88 3.58
C TYR A 270 21.70 26.91 3.60
N THR A 271 21.10 27.63 2.66
CA THR A 271 19.73 27.34 2.25
C THR A 271 19.68 26.07 1.42
N VAL A 272 18.50 25.49 1.21
CA VAL A 272 18.32 24.34 0.30
C VAL A 272 18.81 24.68 -1.10
N GLY A 273 18.48 25.87 -1.62
CA GLY A 273 18.91 26.31 -2.95
C GLY A 273 20.44 26.41 -3.08
N GLN A 274 21.12 26.93 -2.05
CA GLN A 274 22.57 26.99 -2.00
C GLN A 274 23.19 25.59 -1.93
N TYR A 275 22.63 24.71 -1.08
CA TYR A 275 23.08 23.33 -0.97
C TYR A 275 22.94 22.58 -2.30
N LEU A 276 21.81 22.73 -2.99
CA LEU A 276 21.57 22.15 -4.31
C LEU A 276 22.55 22.65 -5.37
N THR A 277 22.90 23.94 -5.33
CA THR A 277 23.89 24.53 -6.23
C THR A 277 25.27 23.87 -6.05
N LEU A 278 25.67 23.60 -4.79
CA LEU A 278 26.92 22.89 -4.49
C LEU A 278 26.92 21.43 -4.98
N GLN A 279 25.74 20.82 -5.10
CA GLN A 279 25.57 19.44 -5.57
C GLN A 279 25.34 19.35 -7.10
N ASP A 280 25.34 20.47 -7.82
CA ASP A 280 24.94 20.55 -9.24
C ASP A 280 23.56 19.91 -9.49
N ALA A 281 22.62 20.18 -8.56
CA ALA A 281 21.28 19.61 -8.57
C ALA A 281 20.21 20.70 -8.61
N ARG A 282 19.03 20.36 -9.13
CA ARG A 282 17.85 21.22 -9.14
C ARG A 282 16.61 20.42 -8.81
N VAL A 283 15.88 20.86 -7.77
CA VAL A 283 14.55 20.31 -7.45
C VAL A 283 13.52 20.89 -8.42
N LEU A 284 12.62 20.02 -8.88
CA LEU A 284 11.59 20.31 -9.88
C LEU A 284 10.18 20.22 -9.31
N ASP A 285 9.95 19.30 -8.37
CA ASP A 285 8.68 19.14 -7.65
C ASP A 285 8.94 18.40 -6.33
N PHE A 286 8.02 18.52 -5.38
CA PHE A 286 8.00 17.68 -4.19
C PHE A 286 6.57 17.39 -3.73
N ILE A 287 6.46 16.36 -2.90
CA ILE A 287 5.21 15.94 -2.28
C ILE A 287 5.53 15.58 -0.84
N ARG A 288 4.66 15.98 0.08
CA ARG A 288 4.73 15.65 1.49
C ARG A 288 3.36 15.16 1.93
N PHE A 289 3.29 13.98 2.53
CA PHE A 289 2.11 13.50 3.24
C PHE A 289 2.39 13.40 4.73
N GLN A 290 1.38 13.76 5.52
CA GLN A 290 1.32 13.52 6.94
C GLN A 290 0.03 12.78 7.27
N CYS A 291 0.16 11.60 7.86
CA CYS A 291 -0.98 10.78 8.26
C CYS A 291 -1.90 11.58 9.20
N GLY A 292 -3.18 11.69 8.85
CA GLY A 292 -4.20 12.37 9.63
C GLY A 292 -4.15 13.90 9.59
N GLU A 293 -3.34 14.49 8.70
CA GLU A 293 -3.32 15.95 8.47
C GLU A 293 -4.70 16.46 8.11
N ARG A 294 -5.15 17.64 8.56
CA ARG A 294 -6.47 18.16 8.17
C ARG A 294 -6.37 18.87 6.84
N THR A 295 -7.22 18.54 5.87
CA THR A 295 -7.43 19.40 4.71
C THR A 295 -8.29 20.59 5.14
N SER A 296 -8.02 21.78 4.62
CA SER A 296 -8.73 23.04 4.94
C SER A 296 -10.25 23.02 4.70
N GLN A 297 -10.77 21.92 4.12
CA GLN A 297 -12.19 21.66 3.90
C GLN A 297 -12.88 20.92 5.08
N GLU A 298 -12.12 20.51 6.10
CA GLU A 298 -12.62 19.81 7.30
C GLU A 298 -12.65 20.71 8.56
N GLU A 299 -12.43 22.01 8.42
CA GLU A 299 -12.64 23.04 9.47
C GLU A 299 -14.03 23.68 9.34
#